data_AF-A0A350PBW3-F1
#
_entry.id   AF-A0A350PBW3-F1
#
_cell.length_a   1.000
_cell.length_b   1.000
_cell.length_c   1.000
_cell.angle_alpha   90.00
_cell.angle_beta   90.00
_cell.angle_gamma   90.00
#
_symmetry.space_group_name_H-M   'P 1'
#
loop_
_entity.id
_entity.type
_entity.pdbx_description
1 polymer ?
#
loop_
_entity_poly.entity_id
_entity_poly.type
_entity_poly.pdbx_seq_one_letter_code
_entity_poly.pdbx_strand_id
1 'polypeptide(L)'
;MENNFREINIDVEQAIDYAFEGKFVIKFYDYLKIRKTKRDEIDQFIESSTVAEISNLIIDLEEYLEGGNDEMHKQLREGYGHIRKPEARKIRKYLYGILEDAWKYEQEKRPGRKRKTNK
;
A
#
# COMPACT_ATOMS: atom_id res chain seq x y z
N MET A 1 0.18 20.13 16.61
CA MET A 1 -0.52 19.54 15.43
C MET A 1 0.46 18.56 14.81
N GLU A 2 0.50 17.32 15.29
CA GLU A 2 1.70 16.47 15.08
C GLU A 2 1.41 14.97 14.96
N ASN A 3 0.17 14.57 14.61
CA ASN A 3 -0.24 13.15 14.61
C ASN A 3 -0.97 12.68 13.34
N ASN A 4 -1.15 13.52 12.33
CA ASN A 4 -2.08 13.18 11.24
C ASN A 4 -1.55 12.08 10.30
N PHE A 5 -0.25 11.99 10.01
CA PHE A 5 0.26 10.90 9.18
C PHE A 5 0.35 9.57 9.96
N ARG A 6 0.48 9.62 11.29
CA ARG A 6 0.48 8.43 12.15
C ARG A 6 -0.86 7.70 12.09
N GLU A 7 -1.96 8.44 12.05
CA GLU A 7 -3.29 7.86 11.86
C GLU A 7 -3.39 7.11 10.52
N ILE A 8 -2.82 7.67 9.44
CA ILE A 8 -2.80 6.99 8.12
C ILE A 8 -2.01 5.69 8.23
N ASN A 9 -0.86 5.68 8.90
CA ASN A 9 -0.08 4.45 9.12
C ASN A 9 -0.88 3.41 9.87
N ILE A 10 -1.50 3.78 11.00
CA ILE A 10 -2.31 2.86 11.82
C ILE A 10 -3.47 2.29 11.01
N ASP A 11 -4.19 3.12 10.27
CA ASP A 11 -5.32 2.68 9.44
C ASP A 11 -4.88 1.72 8.34
N VAL A 12 -3.70 1.96 7.75
CA VAL A 12 -3.12 1.11 6.71
C VAL A 12 -2.61 -0.20 7.30
N GLU A 13 -1.86 -0.19 8.40
CA GLU A 13 -1.41 -1.39 9.12
C GLU A 13 -2.59 -2.29 9.47
N GLN A 14 -3.64 -1.72 10.05
CA GLN A 14 -4.86 -2.46 10.38
C GLN A 14 -5.55 -3.02 9.13
N ALA A 15 -5.51 -2.31 8.00
CA ALA A 15 -6.05 -2.79 6.73
C ALA A 15 -5.20 -3.89 6.09
N ILE A 16 -3.89 -3.92 6.34
CA ILE A 16 -3.01 -5.03 5.96
C ILE A 16 -3.41 -6.28 6.73
N ASP A 17 -3.55 -6.21 8.05
CA ASP A 17 -4.01 -7.34 8.87
C ASP A 17 -5.34 -7.91 8.36
N TYR A 18 -6.31 -7.03 8.10
CA TYR A 18 -7.58 -7.43 7.53
C TYR A 18 -7.45 -8.05 6.13
N ALA A 19 -6.53 -7.57 5.29
CA ALA A 19 -6.30 -8.15 3.97
C ALA A 19 -5.82 -9.61 4.08
N PHE A 20 -4.95 -9.92 5.05
CA PHE A 20 -4.52 -11.28 5.34
C PHE A 20 -5.64 -12.17 5.90
N GLU A 21 -6.66 -11.59 6.55
CA GLU A 21 -7.92 -12.28 6.87
C GLU A 21 -8.90 -12.39 5.68
N GLY A 22 -8.53 -11.87 4.50
CA GLY A 22 -9.37 -11.86 3.30
C GLY A 22 -10.38 -10.71 3.23
N LYS A 23 -10.24 -9.68 4.07
CA LYS A 23 -11.11 -8.50 4.13
C LYS A 23 -10.39 -7.27 3.54
N PHE A 24 -10.89 -6.76 2.41
CA PHE A 24 -10.34 -5.57 1.75
C PHE A 24 -11.17 -4.34 2.09
N VAL A 25 -10.78 -3.65 3.15
CA VAL A 25 -11.64 -2.66 3.84
C VAL A 25 -11.44 -1.21 3.39
N ILE A 26 -10.29 -0.88 2.78
CA ILE A 26 -9.96 0.50 2.41
C ILE A 26 -9.81 0.64 0.89
N LYS A 27 -10.49 1.64 0.32
CA LYS A 27 -10.12 2.22 -0.98
C LYS A 27 -9.26 3.44 -0.69
N PHE A 28 -7.94 3.30 -0.79
CA PHE A 28 -7.01 4.24 -0.16
C PHE A 28 -7.13 5.66 -0.72
N TYR A 29 -7.30 5.80 -2.04
CA TYR A 29 -7.51 7.11 -2.66
C TYR A 29 -8.79 7.82 -2.18
N ASP A 30 -9.90 7.09 -2.04
CA ASP A 30 -11.17 7.66 -1.52
C ASP A 30 -11.02 8.06 -0.04
N TYR A 31 -10.34 7.22 0.74
CA TYR A 31 -10.01 7.51 2.14
C TYR A 31 -9.21 8.82 2.26
N LEU A 32 -8.14 8.98 1.49
CA LEU A 32 -7.32 10.21 1.48
C LEU A 32 -8.14 11.44 1.07
N LYS A 33 -9.05 11.29 0.09
CA LYS A 33 -9.95 12.36 -0.36
C LYS A 33 -10.95 12.79 0.72
N ILE A 34 -11.62 11.84 1.37
CA ILE A 34 -12.61 12.11 2.42
C ILE A 34 -11.94 12.79 3.61
N ARG A 35 -10.77 12.29 4.01
CA ARG A 35 -9.94 12.87 5.08
C ARG A 35 -9.35 14.23 4.71
N LYS A 36 -9.35 14.59 3.42
CA LYS A 36 -8.71 15.79 2.86
C LYS A 36 -7.23 15.86 3.25
N THR A 37 -6.55 14.72 3.18
CA THR A 37 -5.12 14.58 3.53
C THR A 37 -4.31 15.65 2.80
N LYS A 38 -3.43 16.32 3.55
CA LYS A 38 -2.56 17.36 3.01
C LYS A 38 -1.38 16.74 2.27
N ARG A 39 -0.67 17.56 1.50
CA ARG A 39 0.49 17.10 0.74
C ARG A 39 1.63 16.62 1.65
N ASP A 40 1.97 17.43 2.65
CA ASP A 40 3.00 17.10 3.63
C ASP A 40 2.73 15.78 4.36
N GLU A 41 1.45 15.49 4.66
CA GLU A 41 1.05 14.24 5.29
C GLU A 41 1.22 13.03 4.37
N ILE A 42 0.85 13.14 3.09
CA ILE A 42 1.02 12.03 2.13
C ILE A 42 2.49 11.83 1.73
N ASP A 43 3.27 12.92 1.62
CA ASP A 43 4.71 12.86 1.37
C ASP A 43 5.41 12.08 2.50
N GLN A 44 5.08 12.38 3.76
CA GLN A 44 5.58 11.63 4.93
C GLN A 44 5.12 10.17 4.97
N PHE A 45 3.88 9.90 4.55
CA PHE A 45 3.38 8.52 4.44
C PHE A 45 4.15 7.72 3.38
N ILE A 46 4.42 8.32 2.22
CA ILE A 46 5.17 7.66 1.13
C ILE A 46 6.61 7.32 1.58
N GLU A 47 7.21 8.17 2.40
CA GLU A 47 8.55 7.95 2.96
C GLU A 47 8.55 7.10 4.24
N SER A 48 7.39 6.60 4.68
CA SER A 48 7.24 5.86 5.93
C SER A 48 7.74 4.41 5.84
N SER A 49 8.04 3.83 7.01
CA SER A 49 8.33 2.39 7.14
C SER A 49 7.15 1.53 6.67
N THR A 50 5.91 1.96 6.91
CA THR A 50 4.69 1.25 6.48
C THR A 50 4.69 1.00 4.97
N VAL A 51 5.07 2.01 4.18
CA VAL A 51 5.14 1.87 2.71
C VAL A 51 6.27 0.93 2.29
N ALA A 52 7.41 0.99 2.98
CA ALA A 52 8.51 0.05 2.75
C ALA A 52 8.11 -1.39 3.09
N GLU A 53 7.40 -1.60 4.20
CA GLU A 53 6.85 -2.90 4.61
C GLU A 53 5.86 -3.44 3.59
N ILE A 54 4.92 -2.61 3.10
CA ILE A 54 3.99 -3.00 2.03
C ILE A 54 4.76 -3.42 0.77
N SER A 55 5.80 -2.68 0.39
CA SER A 55 6.63 -3.02 -0.77
C SER A 55 7.32 -4.38 -0.59
N ASN A 56 7.87 -4.65 0.59
CA ASN A 56 8.50 -5.93 0.90
C ASN A 56 7.47 -7.08 0.88
N LEU A 57 6.29 -6.88 1.47
CA LEU A 57 5.20 -7.85 1.43
C LEU A 57 4.74 -8.15 0.00
N ILE A 58 4.68 -7.14 -0.87
CA ILE A 58 4.36 -7.36 -2.29
C ILE A 58 5.43 -8.25 -2.94
N ILE A 59 6.72 -7.96 -2.73
CA ILE A 59 7.83 -8.76 -3.28
C ILE A 59 7.75 -10.21 -2.77
N ASP A 60 7.60 -10.40 -1.46
CA ASP A 60 7.45 -11.73 -0.85
C ASP A 60 6.27 -12.51 -1.44
N LEU A 61 5.13 -11.84 -1.64
CA LEU A 61 3.95 -12.47 -2.24
C LEU A 61 4.16 -12.78 -3.73
N GLU A 62 4.97 -12.00 -4.46
CA GLU A 62 5.33 -12.30 -5.84
C GLU A 62 6.20 -13.54 -5.94
N GLU A 63 7.26 -13.62 -5.14
CA GLU A 63 8.13 -14.78 -5.04
C GLU A 63 7.35 -16.03 -4.59
N TYR A 64 6.45 -15.88 -3.62
CA TYR A 64 5.58 -16.98 -3.18
C TYR A 64 4.66 -17.48 -4.31
N LEU A 65 4.15 -16.56 -5.13
CA LEU A 65 3.27 -16.88 -6.26
C LEU A 65 4.02 -17.55 -7.41
N GLU A 66 5.21 -17.07 -7.74
CA GLU A 66 6.13 -17.66 -8.71
C GLU A 66 6.47 -19.09 -8.28
N GLY A 67 6.95 -19.25 -7.05
CA GLY A 67 7.31 -20.54 -6.49
C GLY A 67 8.66 -21.05 -7.01
N GLY A 68 9.29 -21.90 -6.21
CA GLY A 68 10.63 -22.41 -6.49
C GLY A 68 11.04 -23.49 -5.49
N ASN A 69 12.19 -24.11 -5.72
CA ASN A 69 12.71 -25.20 -4.89
C ASN A 69 13.91 -24.80 -4.04
N ASP A 70 14.38 -23.56 -4.15
CA ASP A 70 15.47 -23.02 -3.32
C ASP A 70 15.04 -22.78 -1.87
N GLU A 71 16.00 -22.38 -1.04
CA GLU A 71 15.79 -22.17 0.39
C GLU A 71 14.87 -20.99 0.68
N MET A 72 14.94 -19.92 -0.11
CA MET A 72 14.06 -18.76 0.01
C MET A 72 12.59 -19.16 -0.20
N HIS A 73 12.30 -19.94 -1.23
CA HIS A 73 10.95 -20.42 -1.49
C HIS A 73 10.45 -21.43 -0.46
N LYS A 74 11.34 -22.16 0.23
CA LYS A 74 10.95 -22.96 1.41
C LYS A 74 10.49 -22.06 2.55
N GLN A 75 11.26 -21.01 2.87
CA GLN A 75 10.89 -20.03 3.89
C GLN A 75 9.57 -19.33 3.56
N LEU A 76 9.35 -18.95 2.30
CA LEU A 76 8.08 -18.36 1.85
C LEU A 76 6.90 -19.32 2.01
N ARG A 77 7.10 -20.63 1.82
CA ARG A 77 6.05 -21.63 2.09
C ARG A 77 5.80 -21.83 3.57
N GLU A 78 6.81 -21.69 4.43
CA GLU A 78 6.62 -21.73 5.87
C GLU A 78 5.83 -20.51 6.36
N GLY A 79 6.17 -19.32 5.86
CA GLY A 79 5.49 -18.06 6.21
C GLY A 79 4.08 -17.95 5.63
N TYR A 80 3.90 -18.19 4.33
CA TYR A 80 2.66 -17.93 3.60
C TYR A 80 1.90 -19.18 3.15
N GLY A 81 2.37 -20.40 3.47
CA GLY A 81 1.77 -21.65 3.01
C GLY A 81 0.33 -21.88 3.45
N HIS A 82 -0.12 -21.18 4.50
CA HIS A 82 -1.50 -21.20 4.97
C HIS A 82 -2.46 -20.39 4.06
N ILE A 83 -1.92 -19.50 3.21
CA ILE A 83 -2.67 -18.66 2.27
C ILE A 83 -2.68 -19.35 0.91
N ARG A 84 -3.84 -19.50 0.28
CA ARG A 84 -3.90 -20.12 -1.05
C ARG A 84 -3.40 -19.13 -2.11
N LYS A 85 -2.74 -19.60 -3.19
CA LYS A 85 -2.28 -18.73 -4.29
C LYS A 85 -3.33 -17.73 -4.82
N PRO A 86 -4.62 -18.10 -4.99
CA PRO A 86 -5.64 -17.12 -5.39
C PRO A 86 -5.86 -15.99 -4.38
N GLU A 87 -5.73 -16.27 -3.08
CA GLU A 87 -5.85 -15.28 -2.00
C GLU A 87 -4.60 -14.39 -1.97
N ALA A 88 -3.40 -14.99 -2.05
CA ALA A 88 -2.14 -14.26 -2.17
C ALA A 88 -2.16 -13.25 -3.35
N ARG A 89 -2.72 -13.62 -4.51
CA ARG A 89 -2.90 -12.67 -5.64
C ARG A 89 -3.81 -11.50 -5.29
N LYS A 90 -4.89 -11.73 -4.53
CA LYS A 90 -5.83 -10.68 -4.12
C LYS A 90 -5.15 -9.73 -3.13
N ILE A 91 -4.45 -10.27 -2.14
CA ILE A 91 -3.69 -9.49 -1.14
C ILE A 91 -2.64 -8.63 -1.85
N ARG A 92 -1.79 -9.24 -2.69
CA ARG A 92 -0.79 -8.50 -3.47
C ARG A 92 -1.40 -7.36 -4.28
N LYS A 93 -2.50 -7.62 -5.00
CA LYS A 93 -3.18 -6.60 -5.81
C LYS A 93 -3.72 -5.46 -4.95
N TYR A 94 -4.26 -5.78 -3.77
CA TYR A 94 -4.78 -4.79 -2.83
C TYR A 94 -3.66 -3.90 -2.27
N LEU A 95 -2.57 -4.51 -1.81
CA LEU A 95 -1.38 -3.82 -1.31
C LEU A 95 -0.77 -2.90 -2.38
N TYR A 96 -0.63 -3.40 -3.61
CA TYR A 96 -0.15 -2.59 -4.73
C TYR A 96 -1.07 -1.39 -5.01
N GLY A 97 -2.39 -1.60 -4.93
CA GLY A 97 -3.38 -0.53 -5.08
C GLY A 97 -3.26 0.56 -4.03
N ILE A 98 -2.94 0.22 -2.77
CA ILE A 98 -2.68 1.21 -1.71
C ILE A 98 -1.48 2.09 -2.09
N LEU A 99 -0.38 1.50 -2.55
CA LEU A 99 0.79 2.26 -2.97
C LEU A 99 0.46 3.15 -4.17
N GLU A 100 -0.15 2.60 -5.22
CA GLU A 100 -0.54 3.35 -6.42
C GLU A 100 -1.44 4.55 -6.08
N ASP A 101 -2.43 4.34 -5.22
CA ASP A 101 -3.33 5.39 -4.73
C ASP A 101 -2.58 6.48 -3.96
N ALA A 102 -1.60 6.12 -3.13
CA ALA A 102 -0.77 7.05 -2.39
C ALA A 102 0.02 7.97 -3.33
N TRP A 103 0.75 7.36 -4.28
CA TRP A 103 1.55 8.07 -5.28
C TRP A 103 0.69 8.96 -6.17
N LYS A 104 -0.47 8.46 -6.61
CA LYS A 104 -1.41 9.24 -7.42
C LYS A 104 -1.93 10.45 -6.65
N TYR A 105 -2.34 10.26 -5.40
CA TYR A 105 -2.84 11.37 -4.57
C TYR A 105 -1.76 12.43 -4.33
N GLU A 106 -0.53 12.01 -4.06
CA GLU A 106 0.61 12.92 -3.92
C GLU A 106 0.84 13.75 -5.19
N GLN A 107 0.88 13.09 -6.36
CA GLN A 107 1.08 13.76 -7.64
C GLN A 107 -0.03 14.78 -7.94
N GLU A 108 -1.29 14.46 -7.63
CA GLU A 108 -2.42 15.39 -7.79
C GLU A 108 -2.34 16.60 -6.86
N LYS A 109 -1.69 16.46 -5.70
CA LYS A 109 -1.46 17.55 -4.74
C LYS A 109 -0.20 18.36 -5.03
N ARG A 110 0.69 17.90 -5.92
CA ARG A 110 1.84 18.69 -6.36
C ARG A 110 1.33 19.98 -7.02
N PRO A 111 1.81 21.16 -6.59
CA PRO A 111 1.47 22.41 -7.26
C PRO A 111 2.04 22.38 -8.68
N GLY A 112 1.20 22.06 -9.67
CA GLY A 112 1.55 22.21 -11.07
C GLY A 112 1.71 23.69 -11.43
N ARG A 113 2.70 24.01 -12.28
CA ARG A 113 2.78 25.30 -12.96
C ARG A 113 1.45 25.49 -13.69
N LYS A 114 0.61 26.46 -13.28
CA LYS A 114 -0.60 26.82 -14.02
C LYS A 114 -0.21 27.05 -15.48
N ARG A 115 -0.67 26.19 -16.40
CA ARG A 115 -0.57 26.51 -17.83
C ARG A 115 -1.37 27.80 -18.00
N LYS A 116 -0.70 28.87 -18.43
CA LYS A 116 -1.38 30.10 -18.83
C LYS A 116 -2.37 29.71 -19.92
N THR A 117 -3.67 29.76 -19.61
CA THR A 117 -4.70 29.83 -20.64
C THR A 117 -4.48 31.17 -21.33
N ASN A 118 -3.76 31.18 -22.45
CA ASN A 118 -3.80 32.32 -23.36
C ASN A 118 -5.25 32.40 -23.85
N LYS A 119 -5.91 33.49 -23.50
CA LYS A 119 -7.24 33.85 -23.95
C LYS A 119 -7.11 34.76 -25.16
#